data_AF-A0A376DC39-F1
#
_entry.id   AF-A0A376DC39-F1
#
_cell.length_a   1.000
_cell.length_b   1.000
_cell.length_c   1.000
_cell.angle_alpha   90.00
_cell.angle_beta   90.00
_cell.angle_gamma   90.00
#
_symmetry.space_group_name_H-M   'P 1'
#
loop_
_entity.id
_entity.type
_entity.pdbx_description
1 polymer ?
#
loop_
_entity_poly.entity_id
_entity_poly.type
_entity_poly.pdbx_seq_one_letter_code
_entity_poly.pdbx_strand_id
1 'polypeptide(L)'
;MTTSLILPQTTDASGFYGATVTSGGAKWMHGMLSDAFYQYLQQMPVGSSFTMTINACQTSVNYDASSGARCKDQASGNWYVRNVTHTKAANLRLINTHSLAEVFINSDGVPTLGEGNADCRTQTIGSRSGLSCKMVNYTLQTNGLSNTSIHIFPAIANSSLASAVGAYDMQFSLNGSSWKPVSNTAYYYTFNEMKSADSIYVFFSSNFFKQMVNLGISDINTKDLFNFRFQNSQC
;
A
#
# COMPACT_ATOMS: atom_id res chain seq x y z
N MET A 1 16.59 2.10 14.27
CA MET A 1 15.29 2.45 13.63
C MET A 1 15.05 3.93 13.80
N THR A 2 14.69 4.61 12.72
CA THR A 2 14.38 6.04 12.72
C THR A 2 13.00 6.25 13.38
N THR A 3 12.95 6.96 14.50
CA THR A 3 11.72 7.21 15.27
C THR A 3 10.94 8.43 14.77
N SER A 4 11.50 9.20 13.84
CA SER A 4 10.89 10.33 13.14
C SER A 4 11.70 10.66 11.86
N LEU A 5 11.06 11.36 10.91
CA LEU A 5 11.75 11.93 9.75
C LEU A 5 12.66 13.11 10.13
N ILE A 6 12.35 13.80 11.23
CA ILE A 6 13.23 14.79 11.85
C ILE A 6 13.91 14.12 13.05
N LEU A 7 15.23 13.94 12.96
CA LEU A 7 15.97 13.26 14.01
C LEU A 7 15.99 14.10 15.30
N PRO A 8 15.71 13.50 16.47
CA PRO A 8 15.89 14.15 17.76
C PRO A 8 17.37 14.23 18.11
N GLN A 9 17.72 15.12 19.04
CA GLN A 9 19.04 15.13 19.69
C GLN A 9 19.19 13.95 20.66
N THR A 10 18.10 13.55 21.33
CA THR A 10 18.10 12.39 22.23
C THR A 10 16.74 11.70 22.29
N THR A 11 16.75 10.40 22.62
CA THR A 11 15.57 9.58 22.86
C THR A 11 15.74 8.80 24.14
N ASP A 12 14.69 8.73 24.96
CA ASP A 12 14.64 7.87 26.15
C ASP A 12 13.33 7.08 26.18
N ALA A 13 13.07 6.36 27.27
CA ALA A 13 11.86 5.56 27.44
C ALA A 13 10.56 6.38 27.43
N SER A 14 10.63 7.69 27.66
CA SER A 14 9.49 8.60 27.75
C SER A 14 9.26 9.43 26.49
N GLY A 15 10.20 9.49 25.55
CA GLY A 15 9.99 10.20 24.29
C GLY A 15 11.24 10.51 23.48
N PHE A 16 11.06 11.40 22.50
CA PHE A 16 12.11 11.94 21.64
C PHE A 16 12.18 13.47 21.84
N TYR A 17 13.39 14.03 21.87
CA TYR A 17 13.60 15.41 22.31
C TYR A 17 14.62 16.16 21.45
N GLY A 18 14.45 17.48 21.34
CA GLY A 18 15.38 18.33 20.60
C GLY A 18 15.28 18.19 19.08
N ALA A 19 14.12 17.76 18.56
CA ALA A 19 13.86 17.74 17.13
C ALA A 19 13.70 19.17 16.61
N THR A 20 14.68 19.66 15.86
CA THR A 20 14.65 21.01 15.30
C THR A 20 13.85 21.01 14.00
N VAL A 21 12.71 21.70 14.01
CA VAL A 21 11.83 21.83 12.84
C VAL A 21 12.27 23.04 12.02
N THR A 22 12.81 22.80 10.82
CA THR A 22 13.15 23.86 9.88
C THR A 22 11.90 24.48 9.24
N SER A 23 12.03 25.66 8.62
CA SER A 23 10.93 26.29 7.89
C SER A 23 10.35 25.34 6.84
N GLY A 24 9.02 25.15 6.85
CA GLY A 24 8.32 24.17 5.99
C GLY A 24 8.36 22.71 6.50
N GLY A 25 9.07 22.43 7.59
CA GLY A 25 9.24 21.09 8.17
C GLY A 25 8.12 20.63 9.12
N ALA A 26 7.14 21.49 9.42
CA ALA A 26 6.10 21.19 10.41
C ALA A 26 5.30 19.90 10.10
N LYS A 27 5.12 19.55 8.83
CA LYS A 27 4.45 18.30 8.42
C LYS A 27 5.22 17.03 8.82
N TRP A 28 6.50 17.14 9.17
CA TRP A 28 7.37 16.03 9.50
C TRP A 28 7.72 15.94 10.99
N MET A 29 7.15 16.83 11.82
CA MET A 29 7.49 16.93 13.26
C MET A 29 6.79 15.87 14.13
N HIS A 30 6.32 14.78 13.54
CA HIS A 30 5.62 13.70 14.23
C HIS A 30 6.52 12.49 14.46
N GLY A 31 6.19 11.70 15.48
CA GLY A 31 6.78 10.37 15.67
C GLY A 31 6.32 9.40 14.59
N MET A 32 7.13 8.38 14.32
CA MET A 32 6.76 7.23 13.49
C MET A 32 6.31 6.07 14.37
N LEU A 33 5.44 5.21 13.83
CA LEU A 33 5.04 3.98 14.52
C LEU A 33 6.27 3.09 14.69
N SER A 34 6.53 2.62 15.90
CA SER A 34 7.58 1.63 16.14
C SER A 34 7.14 0.25 15.66
N ASP A 35 8.10 -0.62 15.36
CA ASP A 35 7.82 -2.01 14.99
C ASP A 35 7.01 -2.74 16.07
N ALA A 36 7.33 -2.51 17.34
CA ALA A 36 6.61 -3.10 18.47
C ALA A 36 5.14 -2.63 18.50
N PHE A 37 4.89 -1.34 18.25
CA PHE A 37 3.54 -0.82 18.20
C PHE A 37 2.79 -1.32 16.96
N TYR A 38 3.45 -1.46 15.82
CA TYR A 38 2.87 -2.10 14.63
C TYR A 38 2.44 -3.55 14.92
N GLN A 39 3.29 -4.35 15.57
CA GLN A 39 2.96 -5.74 15.96
C GLN A 39 1.78 -5.79 16.94
N TYR A 40 1.73 -4.86 17.91
CA TYR A 40 0.58 -4.71 18.79
C TYR A 40 -0.71 -4.40 18.00
N LEU A 41 -0.67 -3.40 17.11
CA LEU A 41 -1.81 -3.05 16.25
C LEU A 41 -2.24 -4.22 15.36
N GLN A 42 -1.30 -5.05 14.88
CA GLN A 42 -1.60 -6.23 14.09
C GLN A 42 -2.44 -7.24 14.88
N GLN A 43 -2.12 -7.45 16.16
CA GLN A 43 -2.78 -8.40 17.06
C GLN A 43 -4.10 -7.88 17.64
N MET A 44 -4.30 -6.57 17.69
CA MET A 44 -5.56 -5.98 18.16
C MET A 44 -6.77 -6.53 17.36
N PRO A 45 -7.87 -6.93 18.03
CA PRO A 45 -9.12 -7.28 17.35
C PRO A 45 -9.71 -6.08 16.62
N VAL A 46 -10.37 -6.31 15.49
CA VAL A 46 -11.15 -5.27 14.81
C VAL A 46 -12.30 -4.80 15.72
N GLY A 47 -12.51 -3.49 15.80
CA GLY A 47 -13.47 -2.84 16.70
C GLY A 47 -12.90 -2.51 18.09
N SER A 48 -11.77 -3.11 18.48
CA SER A 48 -11.11 -2.74 19.73
C SER A 48 -10.50 -1.34 19.66
N SER A 49 -10.35 -0.72 20.82
CA SER A 49 -9.75 0.60 20.97
C SER A 49 -8.62 0.57 21.97
N PHE A 50 -7.62 1.39 21.71
CA PHE A 50 -6.48 1.63 22.59
C PHE A 50 -6.37 3.13 22.82
N THR A 51 -6.26 3.55 24.07
CA THR A 51 -6.11 4.95 24.45
C THR A 51 -4.72 5.20 24.98
N MET A 52 -4.05 6.22 24.47
CA MET A 52 -2.79 6.73 25.02
C MET A 52 -2.85 8.24 25.24
N THR A 53 -2.08 8.71 26.20
CA THR A 53 -1.80 10.14 26.34
C THR A 53 -0.58 10.49 25.51
N ILE A 54 -0.77 11.35 24.51
CA ILE A 54 0.32 11.93 23.72
C ILE A 54 0.65 13.30 24.28
N ASN A 55 1.92 13.48 24.65
CA ASN A 55 2.46 14.75 25.10
C ASN A 55 3.32 15.34 23.97
N ALA A 56 3.02 16.57 23.57
CA ALA A 56 3.79 17.31 22.59
C ALA A 56 4.21 18.67 23.15
N CYS A 57 5.46 19.05 22.94
CA CYS A 57 5.97 20.35 23.36
C CYS A 57 6.69 21.03 22.20
N GLN A 58 6.40 22.30 22.00
CA GLN A 58 7.12 23.13 21.03
C GLN A 58 7.55 24.43 21.71
N THR A 59 8.80 24.83 21.47
CA THR A 59 9.35 26.10 21.94
C THR A 59 10.25 26.70 20.86
N SER A 60 10.38 28.03 20.87
CA SER A 60 11.41 28.75 20.10
C SER A 60 12.73 28.86 20.85
N VAL A 61 12.76 28.52 22.14
CA VAL A 61 13.99 28.52 22.96
C VAL A 61 14.89 27.40 22.45
N ASN A 62 16.12 27.76 22.08
CA ASN A 62 17.14 26.78 21.77
C ASN A 62 17.63 26.14 23.07
N TYR A 63 17.59 24.81 23.15
CA TYR A 63 18.04 24.05 24.31
C TYR A 63 18.75 22.78 23.85
N ASP A 64 19.64 22.27 24.69
CA ASP A 64 20.36 21.02 24.44
C ASP A 64 19.66 19.84 25.13
N ALA A 65 18.96 19.02 24.37
CA ALA A 65 18.28 17.86 24.92
C ALA A 65 19.26 16.76 25.38
N SER A 66 20.48 16.72 24.83
CA SER A 66 21.51 15.75 25.19
C SER A 66 22.07 15.97 26.60
N SER A 67 22.03 17.21 27.10
CA SER A 67 22.38 17.57 28.48
C SER A 67 21.23 17.33 29.48
N GLY A 68 20.12 16.73 29.03
CA GLY A 68 18.94 16.50 29.86
C GLY A 68 17.90 17.63 29.85
N ALA A 69 18.15 18.76 29.16
CA ALA A 69 17.14 19.82 29.08
C ALA A 69 15.91 19.35 28.27
N ARG A 70 14.74 19.88 28.59
CA ARG A 70 13.47 19.52 27.93
C ARG A 70 12.67 20.77 27.62
N CYS A 71 11.89 20.72 26.53
CA CYS A 71 11.01 21.81 26.10
C CYS A 71 10.04 22.27 27.20
N LYS A 72 9.51 21.34 28.01
CA LYS A 72 8.58 21.65 29.11
C LYS A 72 9.18 22.52 30.23
N ASP A 73 10.51 22.55 30.34
CA ASP A 73 11.24 23.25 31.39
C ASP A 73 11.79 24.60 30.88
N GLN A 74 11.50 24.98 29.63
CA GLN A 74 11.98 26.22 29.03
C GLN A 74 11.11 27.42 29.42
N ALA A 75 11.71 28.62 29.39
CA ALA A 75 11.06 29.87 29.77
C ALA A 75 9.81 30.22 28.94
N SER A 76 9.68 29.66 27.74
CA SER A 76 8.49 29.78 26.89
C SER A 76 8.28 28.50 26.10
N GLY A 77 7.04 28.23 25.71
CA GLY A 77 6.68 27.05 24.91
C GLY A 77 5.20 26.71 25.02
N ASN A 78 4.71 25.91 24.09
CA ASN A 78 3.38 25.34 24.11
C ASN A 78 3.47 23.86 24.48
N TRP A 79 2.75 23.48 25.53
CA TRP A 79 2.61 22.11 25.97
C TRP A 79 1.20 21.60 25.67
N TYR A 80 1.11 20.51 24.93
CA TYR A 80 -0.14 19.87 24.56
C TYR A 80 -0.18 18.46 25.12
N VAL A 81 -1.19 18.20 25.95
CA VAL A 81 -1.54 16.85 26.41
C VAL A 81 -2.83 16.46 25.70
N ARG A 82 -2.80 15.34 24.98
CA ARG A 82 -3.99 14.82 24.31
C ARG A 82 -4.18 13.36 24.66
N ASN A 83 -5.38 13.03 25.13
CA ASN A 83 -5.81 11.64 25.17
C ASN A 83 -6.29 11.27 23.78
N VAL A 84 -5.59 10.32 23.16
CA VAL A 84 -5.87 9.84 21.81
C VAL A 84 -6.34 8.41 21.91
N THR A 85 -7.58 8.18 21.48
CA THR A 85 -8.16 6.84 21.35
C THR A 85 -8.03 6.41 19.90
N HIS A 86 -7.26 5.35 19.65
CA HIS A 86 -7.16 4.69 18.35
C HIS A 86 -8.10 3.50 18.32
N THR A 87 -9.04 3.48 17.38
CA THR A 87 -9.91 2.33 17.13
C THR A 87 -9.44 1.58 15.89
N LYS A 88 -9.20 0.27 16.01
CA LYS A 88 -8.86 -0.56 14.86
C LYS A 88 -10.11 -0.86 14.04
N ALA A 89 -10.37 -0.04 13.02
CA ALA A 89 -11.57 -0.16 12.21
C ALA A 89 -11.56 -1.33 11.23
N ALA A 90 -10.37 -1.76 10.79
CA ALA A 90 -10.24 -2.84 9.83
C ALA A 90 -8.89 -3.57 9.94
N ASN A 91 -8.86 -4.79 9.40
CA ASN A 91 -7.66 -5.57 9.18
C ASN A 91 -7.73 -6.20 7.79
N LEU A 92 -6.87 -5.76 6.88
CA LEU A 92 -6.70 -6.34 5.55
C LEU A 92 -5.44 -7.21 5.56
N ARG A 93 -5.60 -8.50 5.25
CA ARG A 93 -4.49 -9.42 5.07
C ARG A 93 -4.49 -9.92 3.64
N LEU A 94 -3.42 -9.61 2.90
CA LEU A 94 -3.15 -10.19 1.60
C LEU A 94 -2.52 -11.57 1.80
N ILE A 95 -3.04 -12.55 1.09
CA ILE A 95 -2.68 -13.95 1.20
C ILE A 95 -2.05 -14.33 -0.13
N ASN A 96 -0.79 -14.76 -0.08
CA ASN A 96 -0.13 -15.35 -1.23
C ASN A 96 -0.88 -16.64 -1.61
N THR A 97 -1.28 -16.76 -2.88
CA THR A 97 -1.96 -17.96 -3.38
C THR A 97 -1.05 -19.18 -3.33
N HIS A 98 0.28 -18.98 -3.28
CA HIS A 98 1.31 -20.01 -3.43
C HIS A 98 1.14 -20.84 -4.72
N SER A 99 0.33 -20.36 -5.65
CA SER A 99 0.13 -21.00 -6.94
C SER A 99 1.22 -20.53 -7.91
N LEU A 100 1.85 -21.51 -8.54
CA LEU A 100 2.74 -21.28 -9.67
C LEU A 100 1.95 -21.52 -10.94
N ALA A 101 1.98 -20.53 -11.84
CA ALA A 101 1.31 -20.55 -13.11
C ALA A 101 2.37 -20.38 -14.21
N GLU A 102 2.61 -21.42 -15.00
CA GLU A 102 3.44 -21.30 -16.20
C GLU A 102 2.59 -20.83 -17.37
N VAL A 103 3.09 -19.81 -18.07
CA VAL A 103 2.45 -19.20 -19.23
C VAL A 103 3.46 -19.15 -20.37
N PHE A 104 3.19 -19.90 -21.43
CA PHE A 104 3.97 -19.88 -22.66
C PHE A 104 3.39 -18.82 -23.59
N ILE A 105 4.24 -17.95 -24.12
CA ILE A 105 3.84 -16.84 -24.98
C ILE A 105 4.48 -17.06 -26.35
N ASN A 106 3.66 -17.14 -27.40
CA ASN A 106 4.19 -17.19 -28.76
C ASN A 106 4.58 -15.78 -29.25
N SER A 107 5.23 -15.69 -30.41
CA SER A 107 5.67 -14.41 -31.00
C SER A 107 4.53 -13.41 -31.28
N ASP A 108 3.29 -13.90 -31.43
CA ASP A 108 2.11 -13.07 -31.63
C ASP A 108 1.48 -12.59 -30.31
N GLY A 109 2.05 -12.97 -29.16
CA GLY A 109 1.55 -12.62 -27.83
C GLY A 109 0.36 -13.47 -27.38
N VAL A 110 0.07 -14.58 -28.05
CA VAL A 110 -1.01 -15.50 -27.64
C VAL A 110 -0.51 -16.36 -26.48
N PRO A 111 -1.11 -16.26 -25.28
CA PRO A 111 -0.71 -17.04 -24.13
C PRO A 111 -1.28 -18.47 -24.20
N THR A 112 -0.49 -19.45 -23.80
CA THR A 112 -0.91 -20.83 -23.55
C THR A 112 -0.54 -21.19 -22.12
N LEU A 113 -1.52 -21.74 -21.38
CA LEU A 113 -1.33 -22.13 -19.99
C LEU A 113 -0.67 -23.51 -19.90
N GLY A 114 0.30 -23.65 -19.02
CA GLY A 114 0.80 -24.95 -18.59
C GLY A 114 -0.28 -25.76 -17.85
N GLU A 115 -0.07 -27.07 -17.75
CA GLU A 115 -0.97 -27.97 -17.02
C GLU A 115 -1.04 -27.60 -15.52
N GLY A 116 -2.19 -27.87 -14.89
CA GLY A 116 -2.38 -27.63 -13.44
C GLY A 116 -2.70 -26.19 -13.04
N ASN A 117 -2.94 -25.29 -14.00
CA ASN A 117 -3.22 -23.89 -13.70
C ASN A 117 -4.70 -23.65 -13.35
N ALA A 118 -5.00 -23.55 -12.04
CA ALA A 118 -6.37 -23.33 -11.55
C ALA A 118 -6.76 -21.84 -11.42
N ASP A 119 -5.78 -20.95 -11.27
CA ASP A 119 -6.01 -19.54 -10.97
C ASP A 119 -6.02 -18.66 -12.22
N CYS A 120 -5.48 -19.16 -13.35
CA CYS A 120 -5.46 -18.46 -14.62
C CYS A 120 -6.36 -19.14 -15.66
N ARG A 121 -6.99 -18.34 -16.52
CA ARG A 121 -7.76 -18.80 -17.67
C ARG A 121 -7.63 -17.84 -18.83
N THR A 122 -7.68 -18.35 -20.05
CA THR A 122 -7.84 -17.51 -21.23
C THR A 122 -9.22 -16.86 -21.19
N GLN A 123 -9.29 -15.55 -21.43
CA GLN A 123 -10.54 -14.80 -21.38
C GLN A 123 -10.53 -13.70 -22.45
N THR A 124 -11.71 -13.34 -22.95
CA THR A 124 -11.91 -12.17 -23.81
C THR A 124 -12.71 -11.11 -23.07
N ILE A 125 -12.20 -9.87 -23.05
CA ILE A 125 -12.84 -8.71 -22.41
C ILE A 125 -13.00 -7.62 -23.47
N GLY A 126 -14.26 -7.31 -23.81
CA GLY A 126 -14.56 -6.45 -24.95
C GLY A 126 -13.98 -7.06 -26.24
N SER A 127 -13.11 -6.32 -26.93
CA SER A 127 -12.42 -6.78 -28.14
C SER A 127 -11.04 -7.41 -27.90
N ARG A 128 -10.62 -7.59 -26.64
CA ARG A 128 -9.27 -8.06 -26.30
C ARG A 128 -9.31 -9.48 -25.76
N SER A 129 -8.64 -10.39 -26.46
CA SER A 129 -8.30 -11.71 -25.95
C SER A 129 -7.03 -11.64 -25.12
N GLY A 130 -6.90 -12.56 -24.16
CA GLY A 130 -5.73 -12.61 -23.30
C GLY A 130 -5.88 -13.62 -22.17
N LEU A 131 -5.19 -13.37 -21.07
CA LEU A 131 -5.14 -14.22 -19.89
C LEU A 131 -5.62 -13.46 -18.67
N SER A 132 -6.61 -14.00 -17.96
CA SER A 132 -7.03 -13.52 -16.64
C SER A 132 -6.54 -14.46 -15.55
N CYS A 133 -5.91 -13.93 -14.52
CA CYS A 133 -5.40 -14.68 -13.38
C CYS A 133 -5.93 -14.11 -12.07
N LYS A 134 -6.29 -14.98 -11.12
CA LYS A 134 -6.46 -14.61 -9.72
C LYS A 134 -5.07 -14.39 -9.12
N MET A 135 -4.74 -13.14 -8.82
CA MET A 135 -3.38 -12.75 -8.40
C MET A 135 -3.22 -12.65 -6.89
N VAL A 136 -4.29 -12.27 -6.18
CA VAL A 136 -4.24 -12.01 -4.74
C VAL A 136 -5.49 -12.55 -4.10
N ASN A 137 -5.34 -13.40 -3.09
CA ASN A 137 -6.40 -13.67 -2.13
C ASN A 137 -6.27 -12.69 -0.97
N TYR A 138 -7.37 -12.30 -0.35
CA TYR A 138 -7.31 -11.48 0.86
C TYR A 138 -8.47 -11.76 1.80
N THR A 139 -8.23 -11.48 3.07
CA THR A 139 -9.28 -11.40 4.09
C THR A 139 -9.37 -9.97 4.56
N LEU A 140 -10.58 -9.42 4.55
CA LEU A 140 -10.87 -8.09 5.07
C LEU A 140 -11.85 -8.18 6.24
N GLN A 141 -11.34 -7.95 7.44
CA GLN A 141 -12.18 -7.77 8.63
C GLN A 141 -12.45 -6.28 8.84
N THR A 142 -13.69 -5.91 9.15
CA THR A 142 -14.07 -4.51 9.38
C THR A 142 -15.15 -4.40 10.46
N ASN A 143 -15.12 -3.30 11.22
CA ASN A 143 -16.18 -2.93 12.15
C ASN A 143 -17.34 -2.18 11.49
N GLY A 144 -17.40 -2.14 10.14
CA GLY A 144 -18.40 -1.42 9.38
C GLY A 144 -17.98 -0.02 8.91
N LEU A 145 -16.79 0.48 9.30
CA LEU A 145 -16.29 1.79 8.86
C LEU A 145 -16.34 1.92 7.34
N SER A 146 -16.97 2.99 6.84
CA SER A 146 -16.92 3.37 5.43
C SER A 146 -15.67 4.19 5.13
N ASN A 147 -14.89 3.82 4.12
CA ASN A 147 -13.74 4.60 3.65
C ASN A 147 -13.66 4.54 2.12
N THR A 148 -13.75 5.70 1.48
CA THR A 148 -13.63 5.86 0.03
C THR A 148 -12.28 6.44 -0.40
N SER A 149 -11.47 6.91 0.55
CA SER A 149 -10.19 7.58 0.30
C SER A 149 -9.04 6.61 0.11
N ILE A 150 -9.16 5.40 0.65
CA ILE A 150 -8.19 4.33 0.41
C ILE A 150 -8.50 3.70 -0.95
N HIS A 151 -7.62 3.94 -1.90
CA HIS A 151 -7.67 3.42 -3.26
C HIS A 151 -6.67 2.27 -3.42
N ILE A 152 -7.12 1.21 -4.08
CA ILE A 152 -6.32 0.04 -4.44
C ILE A 152 -6.34 -0.11 -5.96
N PHE A 153 -5.15 -0.19 -6.54
CA PHE A 153 -4.97 -0.36 -7.98
C PHE A 153 -3.61 -1.01 -8.26
N PRO A 154 -3.50 -1.86 -9.30
CA PRO A 154 -2.22 -2.31 -9.78
C PRO A 154 -1.50 -1.22 -10.57
N ALA A 155 -0.18 -1.30 -10.64
CA ALA A 155 0.65 -0.46 -11.48
C ALA A 155 1.81 -1.28 -12.06
N ILE A 156 2.04 -1.14 -13.37
CA ILE A 156 3.17 -1.75 -14.05
C ILE A 156 4.45 -1.12 -13.51
N ALA A 157 5.37 -1.95 -13.01
CA ALA A 157 6.62 -1.51 -12.39
C ALA A 157 7.72 -1.27 -13.44
N ASN A 158 7.69 -2.03 -14.54
CA ASN A 158 8.60 -1.85 -15.66
C ASN A 158 8.17 -0.66 -16.54
N SER A 159 8.97 0.40 -16.56
CA SER A 159 8.66 1.65 -17.27
C SER A 159 8.60 1.50 -18.80
N SER A 160 9.48 0.69 -19.38
CA SER A 160 9.50 0.39 -20.82
C SER A 160 8.21 -0.31 -21.24
N LEU A 161 7.79 -1.32 -20.48
CA LEU A 161 6.54 -2.02 -20.72
C LEU A 161 5.33 -1.11 -20.51
N ALA A 162 5.30 -0.35 -19.41
CA ALA A 162 4.22 0.58 -19.11
C ALA A 162 3.99 1.62 -20.22
N SER A 163 5.05 2.01 -20.93
CA SER A 163 5.00 2.94 -22.05
C SER A 163 4.61 2.28 -23.37
N ALA A 164 4.81 0.97 -23.50
CA ALA A 164 4.52 0.20 -24.71
C ALA A 164 3.08 -0.34 -24.77
N VAL A 165 2.43 -0.54 -23.63
CA VAL A 165 1.08 -1.12 -23.54
C VAL A 165 -0.01 -0.05 -23.39
N GLY A 166 -1.21 -0.33 -23.90
CA GLY A 166 -2.38 0.51 -23.71
C GLY A 166 -3.07 0.26 -22.36
N ALA A 167 -3.88 1.22 -21.90
CA ALA A 167 -4.56 1.15 -20.59
C ALA A 167 -5.47 -0.09 -20.39
N TYR A 168 -5.95 -0.69 -21.49
CA TYR A 168 -6.80 -1.89 -21.47
C TYR A 168 -6.03 -3.20 -21.71
N ASP A 169 -4.72 -3.11 -21.96
CA ASP A 169 -3.87 -4.28 -22.10
C ASP A 169 -3.57 -4.94 -20.76
N MET A 170 -3.65 -4.17 -19.67
CA MET A 170 -3.75 -4.69 -18.33
C MET A 170 -5.06 -4.19 -17.71
N GLN A 171 -5.84 -5.08 -17.13
CA GLN A 171 -7.09 -4.74 -16.44
C GLN A 171 -7.16 -5.49 -15.12
N PHE A 172 -7.98 -5.01 -14.18
CA PHE A 172 -8.13 -5.65 -12.88
C PHE A 172 -9.58 -5.68 -12.43
N SER A 173 -9.89 -6.67 -11.59
CA SER A 173 -11.24 -6.96 -11.14
C SER A 173 -11.25 -7.53 -9.72
N LEU A 174 -12.32 -7.28 -8.97
CA LEU A 174 -12.56 -7.96 -7.69
C LEU A 174 -13.40 -9.24 -7.84
N ASN A 175 -14.05 -9.45 -8.99
CA ASN A 175 -14.99 -10.55 -9.21
C ASN A 175 -14.70 -11.39 -10.47
N GLY A 176 -13.70 -11.01 -11.26
CA GLY A 176 -13.33 -11.69 -12.51
C GLY A 176 -14.27 -11.43 -13.70
N SER A 177 -15.23 -10.51 -13.55
CA SER A 177 -16.29 -10.23 -14.54
C SER A 177 -16.42 -8.73 -14.85
N SER A 178 -16.24 -7.87 -13.86
CA SER A 178 -16.28 -6.41 -14.00
C SER A 178 -14.86 -5.88 -13.96
N TRP A 179 -14.39 -5.33 -15.08
CA TRP A 179 -12.97 -5.01 -15.28
C TRP A 179 -12.74 -3.49 -15.34
N LYS A 180 -11.69 -3.03 -14.66
CA LYS A 180 -11.20 -1.66 -14.72
C LYS A 180 -9.84 -1.65 -15.43
N PRO A 181 -9.57 -0.71 -16.36
CA PRO A 181 -8.27 -0.59 -17.00
C PRO A 181 -7.20 -0.14 -15.99
N VAL A 182 -5.95 -0.55 -16.21
CA VAL A 182 -4.82 -0.08 -15.42
C VAL A 182 -4.31 1.23 -15.99
N SER A 183 -4.51 2.32 -15.25
CA SER A 183 -4.03 3.66 -15.62
C SER A 183 -3.70 4.48 -14.38
N ASN A 184 -2.59 4.15 -13.74
CA ASN A 184 -2.13 4.78 -12.50
C ASN A 184 -3.30 4.90 -11.48
N THR A 185 -3.61 6.11 -11.04
CA THR A 185 -4.65 6.41 -10.05
C THR A 185 -6.01 6.74 -10.66
N ALA A 186 -6.16 6.73 -11.99
CA ALA A 186 -7.41 7.09 -12.67
C ALA A 186 -8.51 6.04 -12.44
N TYR A 187 -8.11 4.78 -12.27
CA TYR A 187 -9.01 3.68 -11.98
C TYR A 187 -8.51 2.92 -10.75
N TYR A 188 -9.43 2.67 -9.82
CA TYR A 188 -9.15 2.02 -8.55
C TYR A 188 -10.40 1.34 -8.01
N TYR A 189 -10.20 0.43 -7.06
CA TYR A 189 -11.24 0.04 -6.11
C TYR A 189 -11.01 0.77 -4.80
N THR A 190 -12.09 1.23 -4.18
CA THR A 190 -12.09 1.76 -2.83
C THR A 190 -12.01 0.63 -1.82
N PHE A 191 -11.58 0.95 -0.60
CA PHE A 191 -11.68 0.04 0.54
C PHE A 191 -13.10 -0.52 0.74
N ASN A 192 -14.13 0.29 0.47
CA ASN A 192 -15.52 -0.16 0.55
C ASN A 192 -15.85 -1.25 -0.48
N GLU A 193 -15.41 -1.10 -1.72
CA GLU A 193 -15.63 -2.11 -2.77
C GLU A 193 -14.90 -3.43 -2.45
N MET A 194 -13.76 -3.38 -1.74
CA MET A 194 -13.07 -4.60 -1.30
C MET A 194 -13.86 -5.43 -0.27
N LYS A 195 -14.87 -4.87 0.40
CA LYS A 195 -15.65 -5.62 1.40
C LYS A 195 -16.51 -6.73 0.80
N SER A 196 -16.86 -6.61 -0.49
CA SER A 196 -17.74 -7.55 -1.17
C SER A 196 -16.98 -8.63 -1.95
N ALA A 197 -15.67 -8.73 -1.77
CA ALA A 197 -14.82 -9.67 -2.48
C ALA A 197 -13.70 -10.20 -1.56
N ASP A 198 -13.03 -11.24 -2.03
CA ASP A 198 -11.94 -11.92 -1.32
C ASP A 198 -10.69 -12.10 -2.21
N SER A 199 -10.78 -11.65 -3.47
CA SER A 199 -9.79 -11.91 -4.49
C SER A 199 -9.58 -10.68 -5.37
N ILE A 200 -8.39 -10.54 -5.93
CA ILE A 200 -8.09 -9.58 -7.00
C ILE A 200 -7.60 -10.35 -8.21
N TYR A 201 -8.28 -10.15 -9.32
CA TYR A 201 -7.96 -10.71 -10.62
C TYR A 201 -7.26 -9.66 -11.48
N VAL A 202 -6.32 -10.10 -12.30
CA VAL A 202 -5.64 -9.26 -13.29
C VAL A 202 -5.74 -9.95 -14.64
N PHE A 203 -6.10 -9.16 -15.65
CA PHE A 203 -6.12 -9.56 -17.04
C PHE A 203 -4.97 -8.93 -17.78
N PHE A 204 -4.33 -9.71 -18.64
CA PHE A 204 -3.26 -9.32 -19.55
C PHE A 204 -3.72 -9.65 -20.97
N SER A 205 -3.80 -8.65 -21.85
CA SER A 205 -4.17 -8.85 -23.25
C SER A 205 -3.06 -9.56 -24.01
N SER A 206 -3.37 -10.13 -25.17
CA SER A 206 -2.33 -10.63 -26.07
C SER A 206 -1.34 -9.56 -26.50
N ASN A 207 -1.78 -8.29 -26.63
CA ASN A 207 -0.85 -7.19 -26.92
C ASN A 207 0.11 -6.93 -25.74
N PHE A 208 -0.35 -7.05 -24.49
CA PHE A 208 0.54 -6.95 -23.32
C PHE A 208 1.71 -7.93 -23.43
N PHE A 209 1.41 -9.20 -23.71
CA PHE A 209 2.42 -10.24 -23.88
C PHE A 209 3.29 -10.01 -25.12
N LYS A 210 2.72 -9.55 -26.23
CA LYS A 210 3.47 -9.19 -27.44
C LYS A 210 4.51 -8.09 -27.14
N GLN A 211 4.14 -7.07 -26.36
CA GLN A 211 5.07 -6.01 -25.98
C GLN A 211 6.16 -6.52 -25.03
N MET A 212 5.84 -7.45 -24.11
CA MET A 212 6.87 -8.10 -23.29
C MET A 212 7.92 -8.82 -24.16
N VAL A 213 7.48 -9.61 -25.15
CA VAL A 213 8.37 -10.31 -26.08
C VAL A 213 9.21 -9.32 -26.90
N ASN A 214 8.59 -8.27 -27.46
CA ASN A 214 9.31 -7.25 -28.24
C ASN A 214 10.39 -6.52 -27.43
N LEU A 215 10.15 -6.32 -26.13
CA LEU A 215 11.09 -5.67 -25.22
C LEU A 215 12.14 -6.64 -24.65
N GLY A 216 12.12 -7.92 -25.05
CA GLY A 216 13.02 -8.94 -24.54
C GLY A 216 12.81 -9.26 -23.06
N ILE A 217 11.59 -9.04 -22.54
CA ILE A 217 11.23 -9.35 -21.16
C ILE A 217 10.82 -10.83 -21.10
N SER A 218 11.77 -11.71 -20.77
CA SER A 218 11.55 -13.11 -20.44
C SER A 218 11.90 -13.40 -18.98
N ASP A 219 11.39 -14.51 -18.43
CA ASP A 219 11.81 -15.08 -17.14
C ASP A 219 11.75 -14.11 -15.94
N ILE A 220 10.75 -13.23 -15.93
CA ILE A 220 10.58 -12.20 -14.90
C ILE A 220 9.61 -12.64 -13.80
N ASN A 221 9.92 -12.33 -12.54
CA ASN A 221 8.97 -12.49 -11.46
C ASN A 221 7.86 -11.43 -11.54
N THR A 222 6.62 -11.81 -11.26
CA THR A 222 5.46 -10.91 -11.27
C THR A 222 5.67 -9.64 -10.43
N LYS A 223 6.37 -9.74 -9.28
CA LYS A 223 6.68 -8.59 -8.41
C LYS A 223 7.51 -7.49 -9.11
N ASP A 224 8.31 -7.89 -10.09
CA ASP A 224 9.17 -7.01 -10.88
C ASP A 224 8.44 -6.50 -12.14
N LEU A 225 7.32 -7.14 -12.51
CA LEU A 225 6.46 -6.75 -13.62
C LEU A 225 5.43 -5.69 -13.21
N PHE A 226 4.70 -5.92 -12.11
CA PHE A 226 3.71 -5.00 -11.58
C PHE A 226 3.50 -5.18 -10.08
N ASN A 227 2.95 -4.15 -9.42
CA ASN A 227 2.65 -4.16 -8.00
C ASN A 227 1.25 -3.62 -7.72
N PHE A 228 0.61 -4.10 -6.65
CA PHE A 228 -0.59 -3.48 -6.11
C PHE A 228 -0.21 -2.33 -5.19
N ARG A 229 -0.78 -1.16 -5.44
CA ARG A 229 -0.55 0.05 -4.66
C ARG A 229 -1.78 0.37 -3.81
N PHE A 230 -1.51 0.83 -2.60
CA PHE A 230 -2.49 1.39 -1.69
C PHE A 230 -2.19 2.88 -1.56
N GLN A 231 -3.18 3.72 -1.89
CA GLN A 231 -3.06 5.16 -1.77
C GLN A 231 -4.18 5.68 -0.89
N ASN A 232 -3.85 6.54 0.06
CA ASN A 232 -4.85 7.37 0.72
C ASN A 232 -4.90 8.72 0.00
N SER A 233 -6.03 9.05 -0.62
CA SER A 233 -6.23 10.32 -1.35
C SER A 233 -6.42 11.54 -0.45
N GLN A 234 -6.50 11.36 0.87
CA GLN A 234 -6.71 12.41 1.87
C GLN A 234 -5.47 12.69 2.74
N CYS A 235 -4.31 12.07 2.42
CA CYS A 235 -3.04 12.31 3.11
C CYS A 235 -2.08 13.13 2.26
#